data_AF-S7WBU2-F1
#
_entry.id   AF-S7WBU2-F1
#
_cell.length_a   1.000
_cell.length_b   1.000
_cell.length_c   1.000
_cell.angle_alpha   90.00
_cell.angle_beta   90.00
_cell.angle_gamma   90.00
#
_symmetry.space_group_name_H-M   'P 1'
#
loop_
_entity.id
_entity.type
_entity.pdbx_description
1 polymer ?
#
loop_
_entity_poly.entity_id
_entity_poly.type
_entity_poly.pdbx_seq_one_letter_code
_entity_poly.pdbx_strand_id
1 'polypeptide(L)'
;MCLSTKTKLCLLNTLPRIITSSTANDYIIYLKEPIINRAILQRFLKSLSHLDIKINVQMQMVKEDINNIQSRTPLEDEESNKLREAIQEYTEIYNMVAENLCYVKPAMFIKIFDKEIIKSHNTHTQYLLFQMAVKYPKLVITYILSNIQNNSAYKKIYISYLGSLLARLKTDRKIVKKSLEHFSNFLKIKIYDSNIKGDNNNDKHNNSDGDSDRDGRDDKHNNNDGDNNIHNNNKQDNNNHIHNNISKEIILMSQTFLYILCFHRELLLENEKLIYNIFNSNIIKYMNKNIVNTFIRTCGNNHGINLNHNINLKEYNSDNYIVDESLCYFPFDPTLIKDIGEKYKKSYRIF
;
A
#
# COMPACT_ATOMS: atom_id res chain seq x y z
N MET A 1 -39.15 0.92 -3.18
CA MET A 1 -40.29 1.49 -3.91
C MET A 1 -39.93 1.35 -5.38
N CYS A 2 -40.60 0.55 -6.19
CA CYS A 2 -40.09 0.29 -7.55
C CYS A 2 -40.24 1.55 -8.43
N LEU A 3 -39.13 2.25 -8.72
CA LEU A 3 -39.15 3.43 -9.58
C LEU A 3 -39.46 3.07 -11.04
N SER A 4 -40.20 3.93 -11.73
CA SER A 4 -40.44 3.79 -13.17
C SER A 4 -39.13 3.94 -13.97
N THR A 5 -39.05 3.35 -15.16
CA THR A 5 -37.88 3.49 -16.06
C THR A 5 -37.62 4.96 -16.42
N LYS A 6 -38.69 5.75 -16.65
CA LYS A 6 -38.60 7.19 -16.94
C LYS A 6 -38.00 7.95 -15.77
N THR A 7 -38.41 7.64 -14.54
CA THR A 7 -37.86 8.26 -13.32
C THR A 7 -36.38 7.90 -13.15
N LYS A 8 -36.00 6.63 -13.37
CA LYS A 8 -34.60 6.18 -13.30
C LYS A 8 -33.71 6.94 -14.30
N LEU A 9 -34.16 7.09 -15.55
CA LEU A 9 -33.44 7.85 -16.58
C LEU A 9 -33.31 9.33 -16.22
N CYS A 10 -34.39 9.95 -15.75
CA CYS A 10 -34.37 11.34 -15.30
C CYS A 10 -33.32 11.54 -14.19
N LEU A 11 -33.36 10.68 -13.16
CA LEU A 11 -32.40 10.73 -12.04
C LEU A 11 -30.96 10.59 -12.51
N LEU A 12 -30.67 9.66 -13.43
CA LEU A 12 -29.30 9.49 -13.94
C LEU A 12 -28.80 10.71 -14.73
N ASN A 13 -29.70 11.41 -15.42
CA ASN A 13 -29.37 12.61 -16.19
C ASN A 13 -29.19 13.84 -15.31
N THR A 14 -29.89 13.92 -14.16
CA THR A 14 -29.78 15.04 -13.20
C THR A 14 -28.73 14.80 -12.12
N LEU A 15 -28.21 13.58 -12.00
CA LEU A 15 -27.23 13.21 -10.98
C LEU A 15 -25.95 14.04 -11.12
N PRO A 16 -25.60 14.88 -10.13
CA PRO A 16 -24.46 15.76 -10.23
C PRO A 16 -23.14 14.98 -10.33
N ARG A 17 -22.13 15.63 -10.90
CA ARG A 17 -20.79 15.02 -11.04
C ARG A 17 -20.14 14.82 -9.68
N ILE A 18 -20.31 15.79 -8.79
CA ILE A 18 -19.88 15.82 -7.39
C ILE A 18 -21.13 16.09 -6.54
N ILE A 19 -21.33 15.26 -5.53
CA ILE A 19 -22.39 15.38 -4.54
C ILE A 19 -21.82 16.17 -3.36
N THR A 20 -22.54 17.22 -2.98
CA THR A 20 -22.29 18.05 -1.79
C THR A 20 -23.17 17.58 -0.64
N SER A 21 -22.89 18.01 0.60
CA SER A 21 -23.78 17.70 1.73
C SER A 21 -25.22 18.17 1.51
N SER A 22 -25.40 19.34 0.89
CA SER A 22 -26.72 19.91 0.56
C SER A 22 -27.55 19.07 -0.42
N THR A 23 -26.91 18.31 -1.30
CA THR A 23 -27.60 17.46 -2.30
C THR A 23 -27.56 15.98 -1.96
N ALA A 24 -26.75 15.57 -0.98
CA ALA A 24 -26.56 14.16 -0.63
C ALA A 24 -27.86 13.46 -0.22
N ASN A 25 -28.71 14.13 0.55
CA ASN A 25 -29.98 13.56 1.01
C ASN A 25 -30.93 13.21 -0.15
N ASP A 26 -30.93 14.00 -1.21
CA ASP A 26 -31.79 13.77 -2.38
C ASP A 26 -31.43 12.47 -3.10
N TYR A 27 -30.15 12.09 -3.08
CA TYR A 27 -29.64 10.95 -3.84
C TYR A 27 -29.37 9.69 -3.01
N ILE A 28 -29.10 9.81 -1.70
CA ILE A 28 -28.69 8.67 -0.87
C ILE A 28 -29.76 7.58 -0.79
N ILE A 29 -31.04 7.97 -0.80
CA ILE A 29 -32.19 7.06 -0.75
C ILE A 29 -32.18 6.06 -1.93
N TYR A 30 -31.56 6.43 -3.06
CA TYR A 30 -31.50 5.60 -4.25
C TYR A 30 -30.40 4.54 -4.22
N LEU A 31 -29.57 4.48 -3.16
CA LEU A 31 -28.70 3.32 -2.94
C LEU A 31 -29.48 2.02 -2.72
N LYS A 32 -30.75 2.13 -2.30
CA LYS A 32 -31.67 1.00 -2.14
C LYS A 32 -32.20 0.46 -3.46
N GLU A 33 -32.07 1.21 -4.55
CA GLU A 33 -32.65 0.88 -5.86
C GLU A 33 -31.63 0.11 -6.73
N PRO A 34 -31.83 -1.21 -7.00
CA PRO A 34 -30.78 -2.08 -7.57
C PRO A 34 -30.25 -1.69 -8.94
N ILE A 35 -31.02 -0.94 -9.74
CA ILE A 35 -30.64 -0.57 -11.10
C ILE A 35 -29.71 0.64 -11.11
N ILE A 36 -29.98 1.63 -10.24
CA ILE A 36 -29.28 2.92 -10.25
C ILE A 36 -28.26 3.04 -9.12
N ASN A 37 -28.34 2.20 -8.09
CA ASN A 37 -27.45 2.28 -6.92
C ASN A 37 -25.96 2.23 -7.29
N ARG A 38 -25.58 1.53 -8.36
CA ARG A 38 -24.21 1.52 -8.88
C ARG A 38 -23.73 2.91 -9.28
N ALA A 39 -24.52 3.63 -10.07
CA ALA A 39 -24.18 4.97 -10.54
C ALA A 39 -24.17 5.98 -9.37
N ILE A 40 -25.17 5.88 -8.50
CA ILE A 40 -25.28 6.70 -7.30
C ILE A 40 -24.06 6.51 -6.38
N LEU A 41 -23.74 5.26 -6.03
CA LEU A 41 -22.58 4.94 -5.20
C LEU A 41 -21.27 5.43 -5.82
N GLN A 42 -21.11 5.28 -7.14
CA GLN A 42 -19.92 5.77 -7.83
C GLN A 42 -19.77 7.30 -7.69
N ARG A 43 -20.87 8.07 -7.74
CA ARG A 43 -20.82 9.53 -7.53
C ARG A 43 -20.48 9.89 -6.09
N PHE A 44 -21.05 9.20 -5.12
CA PHE A 44 -20.71 9.40 -3.71
C PHE A 44 -19.24 9.12 -3.45
N LEU A 45 -18.70 7.99 -3.93
CA LEU A 45 -17.29 7.65 -3.74
C LEU A 45 -16.34 8.65 -4.43
N LYS A 46 -16.69 9.15 -5.63
CA LYS A 46 -15.93 10.23 -6.28
C LYS A 46 -15.91 11.52 -5.47
N SER A 47 -17.06 11.88 -4.90
CA SER A 47 -17.20 13.10 -4.10
C SER A 47 -16.40 13.01 -2.81
N LEU A 48 -16.48 11.86 -2.13
CA LEU A 48 -15.65 11.56 -0.96
C LEU A 48 -14.17 11.59 -1.31
N SER A 49 -13.74 10.99 -2.42
CA SER A 49 -12.33 11.06 -2.85
C SER A 49 -11.86 12.49 -3.09
N HIS A 50 -12.70 13.34 -3.69
CA HIS A 50 -12.33 14.73 -3.95
C HIS A 50 -12.15 15.51 -2.64
N LEU A 51 -13.09 15.33 -1.70
CA LEU A 51 -13.03 15.96 -0.38
C LEU A 51 -11.84 15.42 0.46
N ASP A 52 -11.55 14.12 0.40
CA ASP A 52 -10.41 13.50 1.07
C ASP A 52 -9.08 14.10 0.58
N ILE A 53 -8.91 14.24 -0.74
CA ILE A 53 -7.75 14.93 -1.32
C ILE A 53 -7.68 16.39 -0.85
N LYS A 54 -8.82 17.11 -0.87
CA LYS A 54 -8.89 18.51 -0.41
C LYS A 54 -8.45 18.63 1.05
N ILE A 55 -8.93 17.74 1.93
CA ILE A 55 -8.56 17.69 3.35
C ILE A 55 -7.05 17.47 3.49
N ASN A 56 -6.48 16.49 2.78
CA ASN A 56 -5.05 16.21 2.86
C ASN A 56 -4.17 17.39 2.41
N VAL A 57 -4.58 18.10 1.35
CA VAL A 57 -3.88 19.31 0.87
C VAL A 57 -3.96 20.44 1.91
N GLN A 58 -5.16 20.71 2.43
CA GLN A 58 -5.37 21.77 3.41
C GLN A 58 -4.66 21.48 4.74
N MET A 59 -4.59 20.22 5.15
CA MET A 59 -3.86 19.81 6.36
C MET A 59 -2.38 20.22 6.33
N GLN A 60 -1.77 20.27 5.16
CA GLN A 60 -0.37 20.67 5.00
C GLN A 60 -0.17 22.18 5.15
N MET A 61 -1.24 22.97 5.03
CA MET A 61 -1.20 24.44 5.05
C MET A 61 -1.53 25.01 6.44
N VAL A 62 -2.20 24.23 7.29
CA VAL A 62 -2.68 24.66 8.59
C VAL A 62 -1.62 24.42 9.67
N LYS A 63 -1.50 25.35 10.62
CA LYS A 63 -0.58 25.26 11.77
C LYS A 63 -1.29 24.78 13.04
N GLU A 64 -2.59 24.99 13.11
CA GLU A 64 -3.46 24.60 14.20
C GLU A 64 -3.50 23.08 14.39
N ASP A 65 -3.59 22.64 15.65
CA ASP A 65 -3.81 21.24 15.98
C ASP A 65 -5.17 20.77 15.45
N ILE A 66 -5.19 19.62 14.75
CA ILE A 66 -6.39 19.01 14.17
C ILE A 66 -7.54 18.83 15.18
N ASN A 67 -7.21 18.63 16.46
CA ASN A 67 -8.18 18.53 17.54
C ASN A 67 -8.95 19.83 17.74
N ASN A 68 -8.30 20.98 17.59
CA ASN A 68 -8.91 22.31 17.69
C ASN A 68 -9.75 22.60 16.45
N ILE A 69 -9.27 22.23 15.26
CA ILE A 69 -9.98 22.41 14.00
C ILE A 69 -11.33 21.68 14.03
N GLN A 70 -11.33 20.44 14.51
CA GLN A 70 -12.54 19.62 14.64
C GLN A 70 -13.41 20.00 15.85
N SER A 71 -12.95 20.91 16.72
CA SER A 71 -13.75 21.42 17.83
C SER A 71 -14.78 22.46 17.34
N ARG A 72 -15.75 22.80 18.20
CA ARG A 72 -16.72 23.89 17.92
C ARG A 72 -16.18 25.28 18.27
N THR A 73 -14.93 25.39 18.70
CA THR A 73 -14.32 26.65 19.10
C THR A 73 -14.11 27.54 17.86
N PRO A 74 -14.38 28.85 17.93
CA PRO A 74 -14.04 29.77 16.84
C PRO A 74 -12.57 29.68 16.45
N LEU A 75 -12.28 29.76 15.15
CA LEU A 75 -10.92 29.80 14.61
C LEU A 75 -10.70 31.17 13.99
N GLU A 76 -9.54 31.77 14.27
CA GLU A 76 -9.19 33.09 13.75
C GLU A 76 -8.63 33.02 12.33
N ASP A 77 -8.08 31.88 11.91
CA ASP A 77 -7.42 31.72 10.63
C ASP A 77 -8.35 31.15 9.54
N GLU A 78 -8.21 31.70 8.32
CA GLU A 78 -9.08 31.36 7.18
C GLU A 78 -8.87 29.91 6.70
N GLU A 79 -7.63 29.41 6.73
CA GLU A 79 -7.29 28.08 6.20
C GLU A 79 -7.82 26.95 7.09
N SER A 80 -7.76 27.09 8.42
CA SER A 80 -8.37 26.14 9.35
C SER A 80 -9.89 26.17 9.29
N ASN A 81 -10.50 27.33 9.04
CA ASN A 81 -11.94 27.41 8.79
C ASN A 81 -12.32 26.64 7.51
N LYS A 82 -11.57 26.81 6.41
CA LYS A 82 -11.79 26.03 5.18
C LYS A 82 -11.58 24.52 5.38
N LEU A 83 -10.57 24.13 6.17
CA LEU A 83 -10.32 22.72 6.50
C LEU A 83 -11.44 22.15 7.37
N ARG A 84 -11.93 22.90 8.36
CA ARG A 84 -13.08 22.52 9.18
C ARG A 84 -14.31 22.27 8.32
N GLU A 85 -14.64 23.18 7.41
CA GLU A 85 -15.78 23.02 6.49
C GLU A 85 -15.62 21.77 5.62
N ALA A 86 -14.42 21.52 5.07
CA ALA A 86 -14.15 20.33 4.27
C ALA A 86 -14.30 19.03 5.08
N ILE A 87 -13.82 19.01 6.33
CA ILE A 87 -13.98 17.86 7.24
C ILE A 87 -15.46 17.63 7.58
N GLN A 88 -16.22 18.69 7.84
CA GLN A 88 -17.65 18.61 8.14
C GLN A 88 -18.42 18.04 6.94
N GLU A 89 -18.25 18.62 5.75
CA GLU A 89 -18.90 18.15 4.53
C GLU A 89 -18.53 16.69 4.22
N TYR A 90 -17.24 16.34 4.34
CA TYR A 90 -16.78 14.97 4.16
C TYR A 90 -17.45 14.01 5.15
N THR A 91 -17.50 14.38 6.43
CA THR A 91 -18.04 13.53 7.50
C THR A 91 -19.53 13.29 7.33
N GLU A 92 -20.30 14.31 6.94
CA GLU A 92 -21.72 14.20 6.64
C GLU A 92 -21.98 13.21 5.50
N ILE A 93 -21.32 13.41 4.35
CA ILE A 93 -21.48 12.53 3.19
C ILE A 93 -21.00 11.11 3.52
N TYR A 94 -19.88 10.99 4.23
CA TYR A 94 -19.31 9.70 4.63
C TYR A 94 -20.30 8.90 5.47
N ASN A 95 -20.93 9.55 6.46
CA ASN A 95 -21.88 8.90 7.35
C ASN A 95 -23.13 8.43 6.60
N MET A 96 -23.67 9.27 5.70
CA MET A 96 -24.81 8.90 4.84
C MET A 96 -24.50 7.65 4.01
N VAL A 97 -23.32 7.60 3.38
CA VAL A 97 -22.88 6.42 2.59
C VAL A 97 -22.73 5.21 3.50
N ALA A 98 -21.96 5.33 4.58
CA ALA A 98 -21.66 4.24 5.50
C ALA A 98 -22.92 3.59 6.10
N GLU A 99 -23.95 4.37 6.41
CA GLU A 99 -25.23 3.88 6.94
C GLU A 99 -26.06 3.15 5.89
N ASN A 100 -25.98 3.58 4.63
CA ASN A 100 -26.74 3.01 3.52
C ASN A 100 -25.98 1.92 2.75
N LEU A 101 -24.73 1.63 3.12
CA LEU A 101 -23.94 0.56 2.50
C LEU A 101 -24.55 -0.84 2.66
N CYS A 102 -25.45 -1.06 3.63
CA CYS A 102 -26.14 -2.35 3.79
C CYS A 102 -27.05 -2.70 2.60
N TYR A 103 -27.49 -1.73 1.81
CA TYR A 103 -28.33 -1.94 0.63
C TYR A 103 -27.53 -2.27 -0.64
N VAL A 104 -26.20 -2.17 -0.56
CA VAL A 104 -25.29 -2.36 -1.69
C VAL A 104 -24.72 -3.77 -1.63
N LYS A 105 -24.80 -4.52 -2.73
CA LYS A 105 -24.15 -5.84 -2.82
C LYS A 105 -22.64 -5.68 -2.59
N PRO A 106 -22.02 -6.42 -1.64
CA PRO A 106 -20.60 -6.25 -1.30
C PRO A 106 -19.64 -6.39 -2.50
N ALA A 107 -19.86 -7.37 -3.37
CA ALA A 107 -19.04 -7.54 -4.58
C ALA A 107 -19.14 -6.36 -5.56
N MET A 108 -20.31 -5.70 -5.63
CA MET A 108 -20.48 -4.51 -6.45
C MET A 108 -19.77 -3.32 -5.82
N PHE A 109 -19.90 -3.12 -4.50
CA PHE A 109 -19.17 -2.10 -3.77
C PHE A 109 -17.67 -2.21 -4.02
N ILE A 110 -17.09 -3.40 -3.81
CA ILE A 110 -15.65 -3.63 -3.96
C ILE A 110 -15.18 -3.26 -5.37
N LYS A 111 -15.92 -3.64 -6.43
CA LYS A 111 -15.58 -3.29 -7.82
C LYS A 111 -15.60 -1.79 -8.09
N ILE A 112 -16.55 -1.05 -7.52
CA ILE A 112 -16.62 0.41 -7.69
C ILE A 112 -15.51 1.06 -6.86
N PHE A 113 -15.35 0.63 -5.62
CA PHE A 113 -14.33 1.12 -4.69
C PHE A 113 -12.92 0.95 -5.24
N ASP A 114 -12.63 -0.18 -5.88
CA ASP A 114 -11.37 -0.45 -6.56
C ASP A 114 -11.05 0.57 -7.65
N LYS A 115 -12.06 0.88 -8.47
CA LYS A 115 -11.92 1.82 -9.58
C LYS A 115 -11.72 3.26 -9.09
N GLU A 116 -12.46 3.66 -8.06
CA GLU A 116 -12.56 5.06 -7.65
C GLU A 116 -11.60 5.44 -6.51
N ILE A 117 -11.26 4.52 -5.60
CA ILE A 117 -10.58 4.85 -4.32
C ILE A 117 -9.21 4.18 -4.16
N ILE A 118 -9.08 2.90 -4.50
CA ILE A 118 -7.80 2.18 -4.27
C ILE A 118 -6.66 2.86 -5.03
N LYS A 119 -6.96 3.48 -6.17
CA LYS A 119 -5.98 4.14 -7.05
C LYS A 119 -5.61 5.56 -6.65
N SER A 120 -6.37 6.21 -5.77
CA SER A 120 -6.24 7.64 -5.46
C SER A 120 -5.54 7.95 -4.13
N HIS A 121 -4.95 6.94 -3.45
CA HIS A 121 -4.19 7.10 -2.20
C HIS A 121 -4.92 7.92 -1.11
N ASN A 122 -6.24 7.74 -1.04
CA ASN A 122 -7.11 8.36 -0.04
C ASN A 122 -6.73 7.91 1.38
N THR A 123 -6.86 8.83 2.35
CA THR A 123 -6.45 8.60 3.75
C THR A 123 -7.64 8.42 4.70
N HIS A 124 -8.86 8.70 4.27
CA HIS A 124 -10.05 8.51 5.10
C HIS A 124 -11.09 7.58 4.44
N THR A 125 -11.24 7.66 3.12
CA THR A 125 -12.33 6.99 2.38
C THR A 125 -12.19 5.47 2.38
N GLN A 126 -10.98 4.96 2.54
CA GLN A 126 -10.69 3.54 2.69
C GLN A 126 -11.35 2.89 3.91
N TYR A 127 -11.73 3.65 4.93
CA TYR A 127 -12.52 3.10 6.03
C TYR A 127 -13.90 2.57 5.61
N LEU A 128 -14.44 2.95 4.44
CA LEU A 128 -15.64 2.30 3.89
C LEU A 128 -15.35 0.84 3.46
N LEU A 129 -14.16 0.57 2.92
CA LEU A 129 -13.70 -0.79 2.68
C LEU A 129 -13.42 -1.53 3.99
N PHE A 130 -12.91 -0.84 5.01
CA PHE A 130 -12.76 -1.41 6.36
C PHE A 130 -14.12 -1.83 6.94
N GLN A 131 -15.15 -0.99 6.82
CA GLN A 131 -16.52 -1.33 7.23
C GLN A 131 -17.03 -2.58 6.51
N MET A 132 -16.75 -2.71 5.21
CA MET A 132 -17.07 -3.90 4.45
C MET A 132 -16.30 -5.13 4.93
N ALA A 133 -15.02 -4.98 5.30
CA ALA A 133 -14.22 -6.06 5.84
C ALA A 133 -14.67 -6.49 7.24
N VAL A 134 -15.22 -5.58 8.05
CA VAL A 134 -15.86 -5.92 9.34
C VAL A 134 -17.05 -6.86 9.11
N LYS A 135 -17.88 -6.59 8.10
CA LYS A 135 -19.09 -7.39 7.81
C LYS A 135 -18.80 -8.65 6.98
N TYR A 136 -17.88 -8.56 6.02
CA TYR A 136 -17.59 -9.59 5.02
C TYR A 136 -16.07 -9.82 4.87
N PRO A 137 -15.36 -10.21 5.95
CA PRO A 137 -13.89 -10.25 5.96
C PRO A 137 -13.32 -11.17 4.89
N LYS A 138 -13.88 -12.38 4.76
CA LYS A 138 -13.44 -13.37 3.76
C LYS A 138 -13.52 -12.81 2.33
N LEU A 139 -14.64 -12.16 1.98
CA LEU A 139 -14.84 -11.62 0.65
C LEU A 139 -13.82 -10.53 0.31
N VAL A 140 -13.61 -9.58 1.22
CA VAL A 140 -12.67 -8.46 1.02
C VAL A 140 -11.23 -8.98 0.96
N ILE A 141 -10.83 -9.85 1.89
CA ILE A 141 -9.46 -10.37 1.93
C ILE A 141 -9.17 -11.25 0.70
N THR A 142 -10.09 -12.13 0.30
CA THR A 142 -9.93 -12.93 -0.93
C THR A 142 -9.80 -12.03 -2.15
N TYR A 143 -10.62 -10.98 -2.26
CA TYR A 143 -10.48 -10.03 -3.37
C TYR A 143 -9.09 -9.37 -3.42
N ILE A 144 -8.58 -8.90 -2.28
CA ILE A 144 -7.25 -8.28 -2.21
C ILE A 144 -6.16 -9.30 -2.58
N LEU A 145 -6.20 -10.51 -2.01
CA LEU A 145 -5.24 -11.57 -2.31
C LEU A 145 -5.23 -11.97 -3.79
N SER A 146 -6.40 -12.12 -4.42
CA SER A 146 -6.50 -12.41 -5.85
C SER A 146 -5.86 -11.32 -6.71
N ASN A 147 -6.00 -10.06 -6.34
CA ASN A 147 -5.36 -8.95 -7.06
C ASN A 147 -3.84 -8.89 -6.85
N ILE A 148 -3.34 -9.34 -5.70
CA ILE A 148 -1.90 -9.51 -5.47
C ILE A 148 -1.35 -10.62 -6.39
N GLN A 149 -2.06 -11.76 -6.49
CA GLN A 149 -1.64 -12.92 -7.26
C GLN A 149 -1.66 -12.70 -8.78
N ASN A 150 -2.70 -12.03 -9.28
CA ASN A 150 -2.93 -11.87 -10.72
C ASN A 150 -2.03 -10.82 -11.40
N ASN A 151 -0.87 -10.48 -10.80
CA ASN A 151 0.10 -9.50 -11.33
C ASN A 151 -0.56 -8.18 -11.79
N SER A 152 -1.49 -7.65 -10.99
CA SER A 152 -2.05 -6.33 -11.26
C SER A 152 -0.96 -5.25 -11.29
N ALA A 153 -1.08 -4.26 -12.19
CA ALA A 153 -0.23 -3.07 -12.19
C ALA A 153 -0.20 -2.35 -10.83
N TYR A 154 -1.22 -2.58 -10.00
CA TYR A 154 -1.39 -1.98 -8.67
C TYR A 154 -1.06 -2.96 -7.53
N LYS A 155 -0.32 -4.05 -7.79
CA LYS A 155 0.02 -5.07 -6.79
C LYS A 155 0.56 -4.47 -5.49
N LYS A 156 1.46 -3.48 -5.57
CA LYS A 156 2.03 -2.80 -4.40
C LYS A 156 0.95 -2.21 -3.49
N ILE A 157 -0.06 -1.55 -4.08
CA ILE A 157 -1.17 -0.97 -3.34
C ILE A 157 -1.96 -2.06 -2.61
N TYR A 158 -2.28 -3.17 -3.29
CA TYR A 158 -3.00 -4.27 -2.65
C TYR A 158 -2.21 -4.95 -1.53
N ILE A 159 -0.88 -5.03 -1.64
CA ILE A 159 -0.02 -5.51 -0.56
C ILE A 159 -0.16 -4.60 0.68
N SER A 160 -0.07 -3.28 0.51
CA SER A 160 -0.28 -2.32 1.61
C SER A 160 -1.68 -2.43 2.23
N TYR A 161 -2.73 -2.57 1.40
CA TYR A 161 -4.09 -2.79 1.87
C TYR A 161 -4.23 -4.09 2.66
N LEU A 162 -3.66 -5.20 2.17
CA LEU A 162 -3.69 -6.48 2.89
C LEU A 162 -2.99 -6.38 4.25
N GLY A 163 -1.78 -5.81 4.26
CA GLY A 163 -0.96 -5.66 5.45
C GLY A 163 -1.66 -4.86 6.54
N SER A 164 -2.11 -3.66 6.16
CA SER A 164 -2.80 -2.77 7.08
C SER A 164 -4.15 -3.34 7.52
N LEU A 165 -4.90 -4.00 6.63
CA LEU A 165 -6.19 -4.61 6.98
C LEU A 165 -6.01 -5.76 7.98
N LEU A 166 -5.11 -6.70 7.70
CA LEU A 166 -4.88 -7.85 8.58
C LEU A 166 -4.31 -7.43 9.94
N ALA A 167 -3.44 -6.42 9.98
CA ALA A 167 -2.90 -5.89 11.24
C ALA A 167 -3.97 -5.19 12.09
N ARG A 168 -4.86 -4.41 11.47
CA ARG A 168 -5.78 -3.50 12.17
C ARG A 168 -7.18 -4.07 12.39
N LEU A 169 -7.65 -5.00 11.56
CA LEU A 169 -8.99 -5.56 11.69
C LEU A 169 -9.07 -6.59 12.81
N LYS A 170 -9.96 -6.36 13.79
CA LYS A 170 -10.37 -7.39 14.74
C LYS A 170 -11.34 -8.35 14.05
N THR A 171 -10.82 -9.51 13.63
CA THR A 171 -11.61 -10.59 13.02
C THR A 171 -11.19 -11.96 13.57
N ASP A 172 -11.85 -13.03 13.13
CA ASP A 172 -11.55 -14.41 13.54
C ASP A 172 -10.09 -14.76 13.20
N ARG A 173 -9.34 -15.24 14.21
CA ARG A 173 -7.96 -15.70 14.07
C ARG A 173 -7.79 -16.70 12.94
N LYS A 174 -8.76 -17.59 12.70
CA LYS A 174 -8.72 -18.57 11.60
C LYS A 174 -8.69 -17.87 10.23
N ILE A 175 -9.39 -16.75 10.07
CA ILE A 175 -9.37 -15.96 8.83
C ILE A 175 -8.01 -15.33 8.65
N VAL A 176 -7.47 -14.69 9.69
CA VAL A 176 -6.13 -14.06 9.64
C VAL A 176 -5.07 -15.11 9.33
N LYS A 177 -5.04 -16.22 10.05
CA LYS A 177 -4.10 -17.32 9.85
C LYS A 177 -4.12 -17.84 8.42
N LYS A 178 -5.30 -18.21 7.90
CA LYS A 178 -5.43 -18.71 6.52
C LYS A 178 -4.99 -17.68 5.47
N SER A 179 -5.27 -16.41 5.72
CA SER A 179 -4.88 -15.32 4.80
C SER A 179 -3.36 -15.10 4.82
N LEU A 180 -2.76 -15.16 6.01
CA LEU A 180 -1.31 -15.06 6.19
C LEU A 180 -0.60 -16.26 5.59
N GLU A 181 -1.10 -17.49 5.76
CA GLU A 181 -0.55 -18.70 5.11
C GLU A 181 -0.52 -18.54 3.57
N HIS A 182 -1.62 -18.06 2.99
CA HIS A 182 -1.70 -17.82 1.53
C HIS A 182 -0.69 -16.77 1.07
N PHE A 183 -0.56 -15.68 1.82
CA PHE A 183 0.40 -14.61 1.55
C PHE A 183 1.86 -15.07 1.73
N SER A 184 2.16 -15.80 2.81
CA SER A 184 3.46 -16.39 3.12
C SER A 184 3.90 -17.36 2.03
N ASN A 185 2.99 -18.15 1.48
CA ASN A 185 3.32 -19.07 0.39
C ASN A 185 3.73 -18.30 -0.88
N PHE A 186 3.03 -17.22 -1.22
CA PHE A 186 3.44 -16.36 -2.33
C PHE A 186 4.81 -15.72 -2.08
N LEU A 187 5.07 -15.22 -0.86
CA LEU A 187 6.35 -14.63 -0.51
C LEU A 187 7.51 -15.64 -0.59
N LYS A 188 7.31 -16.87 -0.09
CA LYS A 188 8.32 -17.95 -0.15
C LYS A 188 8.74 -18.24 -1.59
N ILE A 189 7.78 -18.36 -2.51
CA ILE A 189 8.05 -18.60 -3.94
C ILE A 189 8.90 -17.45 -4.50
N LYS A 190 8.52 -16.20 -4.20
CA LYS A 190 9.26 -15.02 -4.70
C LYS A 190 10.70 -14.94 -4.17
N ILE A 191 10.92 -15.22 -2.88
CA ILE A 191 12.27 -15.25 -2.29
C ILE A 191 13.11 -16.36 -2.92
N TYR A 192 12.52 -17.54 -3.13
CA TYR A 192 13.20 -18.67 -3.76
C TYR A 192 13.62 -18.34 -5.20
N ASP A 193 12.70 -17.79 -6.00
CA ASP A 193 12.95 -17.37 -7.39
C ASP A 193 14.05 -16.30 -7.49
N SER A 194 14.15 -15.40 -6.51
CA SER A 194 15.21 -14.38 -6.49
C SER A 194 16.58 -14.95 -6.17
N ASN A 195 16.66 -15.96 -5.31
CA ASN A 195 17.93 -16.59 -4.93
C ASN A 195 18.52 -17.36 -6.12
N ILE A 196 17.70 -18.12 -6.85
CA ILE A 196 18.15 -18.85 -8.06
C ILE A 196 18.69 -17.89 -9.13
N LYS A 197 18.05 -16.74 -9.32
CA LYS A 197 18.50 -15.75 -10.32
C LYS A 197 19.79 -15.03 -9.91
N GLY A 198 20.10 -14.97 -8.62
CA GLY A 198 21.37 -14.45 -8.11
C GLY A 198 22.54 -15.37 -8.44
N ASP A 199 22.36 -16.68 -8.26
CA ASP A 199 23.43 -17.68 -8.47
C ASP A 199 23.84 -17.80 -9.95
N ASN A 200 22.87 -17.81 -10.88
CA ASN A 200 23.14 -17.98 -12.32
C ASN A 200 23.90 -16.82 -13.00
N ASN A 201 23.99 -15.64 -12.35
CA ASN A 201 24.72 -14.49 -12.91
C ASN A 201 26.19 -14.43 -12.47
N ASN A 202 26.59 -15.21 -11.46
CA ASN A 202 27.99 -15.26 -11.01
C ASN A 202 28.84 -16.24 -11.83
N ASP A 203 28.22 -17.21 -12.51
CA ASP A 203 28.94 -18.23 -13.28
C ASP A 203 29.32 -17.80 -14.71
N LYS A 204 28.93 -16.59 -15.15
CA LYS A 204 29.20 -16.13 -16.53
C LYS A 204 30.48 -15.30 -16.71
N HIS A 205 31.30 -15.10 -15.68
CA HIS A 205 32.52 -14.29 -15.80
C HIS A 205 33.85 -15.06 -15.77
N ASN A 206 33.85 -16.38 -15.66
CA ASN A 206 35.06 -17.17 -15.77
C ASN A 206 34.94 -18.16 -16.92
N ASN A 207 35.28 -17.74 -18.13
CA ASN A 207 35.84 -18.59 -19.20
C ASN A 207 36.10 -17.74 -20.46
N SER A 208 37.23 -17.03 -20.49
CA SER A 208 37.91 -16.70 -21.74
C SER A 208 39.39 -16.40 -21.48
N ASP A 209 40.12 -17.40 -20.98
CA ASP A 209 41.57 -17.48 -21.21
C ASP A 209 41.81 -18.74 -22.04
N GLY A 210 42.17 -18.52 -23.29
CA GLY A 210 42.40 -19.54 -24.30
C GLY A 210 43.27 -18.94 -25.40
N ASP A 211 44.50 -18.60 -25.02
CA ASP A 211 45.61 -18.30 -25.93
C ASP A 211 45.89 -19.50 -26.84
N SER A 212 46.01 -19.25 -28.14
CA SER A 212 47.04 -19.88 -28.97
C SER A 212 47.20 -19.14 -30.30
N ASP A 213 48.26 -18.36 -30.38
CA ASP A 213 49.20 -18.13 -31.49
C ASP A 213 48.78 -18.53 -32.92
N ARG A 214 48.95 -17.57 -33.86
CA ARG A 214 49.61 -17.83 -35.16
C ARG A 214 50.08 -16.55 -35.85
N ASP A 215 51.39 -16.52 -36.10
CA ASP A 215 52.17 -15.59 -36.91
C ASP A 215 51.71 -15.46 -38.37
N GLY A 216 52.00 -14.32 -39.00
CA GLY A 216 52.10 -14.24 -40.46
C GLY A 216 52.02 -12.85 -41.12
N ARG A 217 53.11 -12.08 -41.05
CA ARG A 217 53.74 -11.23 -42.09
C ARG A 217 52.94 -10.47 -43.19
N ASP A 218 53.38 -9.21 -43.34
CA ASP A 218 53.71 -8.42 -44.54
C ASP A 218 52.74 -7.38 -45.16
N ASP A 219 53.33 -6.18 -45.28
CA ASP A 219 53.26 -5.17 -46.35
C ASP A 219 52.25 -3.99 -46.37
N LYS A 220 52.84 -2.79 -46.17
CA LYS A 220 52.81 -1.54 -46.98
C LYS A 220 51.76 -0.43 -46.74
N HIS A 221 52.33 0.78 -46.52
CA HIS A 221 51.96 2.15 -46.97
C HIS A 221 50.46 2.53 -47.05
N ASN A 222 49.96 3.66 -46.55
CA ASN A 222 50.44 5.04 -46.71
C ASN A 222 49.63 6.04 -45.85
N ASN A 223 50.26 7.17 -45.53
CA ASN A 223 49.79 8.48 -45.04
C ASN A 223 48.29 8.86 -45.15
N ASN A 224 47.71 9.42 -44.08
CA ASN A 224 47.48 10.88 -43.94
C ASN A 224 46.68 11.22 -42.67
N ASP A 225 47.22 12.18 -41.92
CA ASP A 225 46.61 13.32 -41.20
C ASP A 225 45.23 13.20 -40.56
N GLY A 226 45.18 13.53 -39.26
CA GLY A 226 43.94 13.89 -38.58
C GLY A 226 44.07 13.92 -37.06
N ASP A 227 44.58 15.04 -36.55
CA ASP A 227 44.51 15.45 -35.14
C ASP A 227 43.15 15.14 -34.49
N ASN A 228 43.17 14.53 -33.29
CA ASN A 228 42.66 15.18 -32.08
C ASN A 228 42.78 14.29 -30.83
N ASN A 229 43.66 14.77 -29.95
CA ASN A 229 43.67 14.70 -28.48
C ASN A 229 42.75 13.72 -27.75
N ILE A 230 43.46 12.77 -27.13
CA ILE A 230 43.16 12.03 -25.92
C ILE A 230 42.78 12.99 -24.77
N HIS A 231 41.56 12.87 -24.26
CA HIS A 231 41.33 12.94 -22.81
C HIS A 231 40.23 11.97 -22.39
N ASN A 232 40.71 10.79 -21.97
CA ASN A 232 40.01 9.84 -21.12
C ASN A 232 39.46 10.54 -19.87
N ASN A 233 38.13 10.52 -19.72
CA ASN A 233 37.48 10.55 -18.42
C ASN A 233 36.32 9.54 -18.40
N ASN A 234 36.63 8.30 -18.78
CA ASN A 234 35.89 7.14 -18.27
C ASN A 234 36.43 6.80 -16.88
N LYS A 235 36.05 7.59 -15.87
CA LYS A 235 35.84 7.07 -14.51
C LYS A 235 34.41 6.53 -14.52
N GLN A 236 34.18 5.33 -15.02
CA GLN A 236 34.27 4.10 -14.23
C GLN A 236 33.44 4.22 -12.93
N ASP A 237 32.15 4.52 -13.09
CA ASP A 237 31.08 4.21 -12.12
C ASP A 237 30.83 2.69 -12.05
N ASN A 238 31.89 1.90 -11.90
CA ASN A 238 31.82 0.44 -11.79
C ASN A 238 31.63 -0.04 -10.34
N ASN A 239 31.36 0.85 -9.39
CA ASN A 239 31.16 0.45 -7.98
C ASN A 239 29.69 0.25 -7.57
N ASN A 240 28.72 0.37 -8.47
CA ASN A 240 27.30 0.16 -8.14
C ASN A 240 26.72 -1.19 -8.60
N HIS A 241 27.53 -2.08 -9.21
CA HIS A 241 26.95 -3.22 -9.93
C HIS A 241 26.94 -4.58 -9.22
N ILE A 242 27.38 -4.67 -7.97
CA ILE A 242 27.45 -5.96 -7.27
C ILE A 242 26.93 -5.81 -5.84
N HIS A 243 25.60 -5.66 -5.67
CA HIS A 243 24.91 -6.09 -4.45
C HIS A 243 23.40 -6.27 -4.68
N ASN A 244 22.98 -7.54 -4.73
CA ASN A 244 21.64 -8.08 -4.50
C ASN A 244 20.47 -7.44 -5.26
N ASN A 245 20.10 -8.05 -6.38
CA ASN A 245 18.95 -7.73 -7.23
C ASN A 245 17.59 -8.12 -6.57
N ILE A 246 17.38 -7.73 -5.31
CA ILE A 246 16.15 -8.00 -4.56
C ILE A 246 15.07 -7.06 -5.08
N SER A 247 14.00 -7.63 -5.64
CA SER A 247 12.91 -6.82 -6.17
C SER A 247 12.20 -6.00 -5.08
N LYS A 248 11.79 -4.77 -5.41
CA LYS A 248 10.98 -3.91 -4.53
C LYS A 248 9.70 -4.59 -4.03
N GLU A 249 9.15 -5.51 -4.84
CA GLU A 249 8.00 -6.34 -4.45
C GLU A 249 8.33 -7.26 -3.27
N ILE A 250 9.46 -7.96 -3.30
CA ILE A 250 9.89 -8.85 -2.21
C ILE A 250 10.11 -8.05 -0.92
N ILE A 251 10.71 -6.86 -1.02
CA ILE A 251 10.93 -5.96 0.13
C ILE A 251 9.59 -5.58 0.76
N LEU A 252 8.66 -5.04 -0.04
CA LEU A 252 7.34 -4.61 0.43
C LEU A 252 6.53 -5.77 1.03
N MET A 253 6.56 -6.94 0.41
CA MET A 253 5.87 -8.12 0.91
C MET A 253 6.45 -8.62 2.22
N SER A 254 7.78 -8.66 2.33
CA SER A 254 8.46 -9.09 3.54
C SER A 254 8.19 -8.11 4.69
N GLN A 255 8.24 -6.80 4.42
CA GLN A 255 7.86 -5.77 5.40
C GLN A 255 6.40 -5.93 5.83
N THR A 256 5.49 -6.13 4.88
CA THR A 256 4.06 -6.33 5.16
C THR A 256 3.83 -7.55 6.02
N PHE A 257 4.52 -8.65 5.73
CA PHE A 257 4.48 -9.87 6.51
C PHE A 257 4.94 -9.64 7.96
N LEU A 258 6.08 -8.97 8.18
CA LEU A 258 6.56 -8.62 9.52
C LEU A 258 5.60 -7.67 10.24
N TYR A 259 5.05 -6.68 9.53
CA TYR A 259 4.07 -5.74 10.08
C TYR A 259 2.81 -6.45 10.61
N ILE A 260 2.25 -7.41 9.85
CA ILE A 260 1.11 -8.21 10.32
C ILE A 260 1.47 -8.96 11.61
N LEU A 261 2.65 -9.58 11.67
CA LEU A 261 3.11 -10.35 12.82
C LEU A 261 3.35 -9.50 14.08
N CYS A 262 3.72 -8.22 13.95
CA CYS A 262 3.80 -7.30 15.07
C CYS A 262 2.47 -7.23 15.85
N PHE A 263 1.35 -7.30 15.13
CA PHE A 263 0.00 -7.28 15.69
C PHE A 263 -0.53 -8.69 16.03
N HIS A 264 -0.07 -9.73 15.34
CA HIS A 264 -0.51 -11.12 15.47
C HIS A 264 0.60 -12.04 15.98
N ARG A 265 1.10 -11.75 17.18
CA ARG A 265 2.26 -12.43 17.77
C ARG A 265 2.00 -13.93 18.01
N GLU A 266 0.73 -14.31 18.18
CA GLU A 266 0.30 -15.69 18.30
C GLU A 266 0.56 -16.56 17.06
N LEU A 267 0.97 -15.96 15.93
CA LEU A 267 1.32 -16.63 14.68
C LEU A 267 2.83 -16.68 14.41
N LEU A 268 3.67 -16.18 15.33
CA LEU A 268 5.12 -16.07 15.15
C LEU A 268 5.79 -17.43 14.92
N LEU A 269 5.59 -18.38 15.84
CA LEU A 269 6.22 -19.71 15.77
C LEU A 269 5.84 -20.47 14.51
N GLU A 270 4.59 -20.33 14.06
CA GLU A 270 4.11 -20.97 12.83
C GLU A 270 4.82 -20.44 11.57
N ASN A 271 5.43 -19.25 11.64
CA ASN A 271 6.12 -18.63 10.51
C ASN A 271 7.62 -18.40 10.76
N GLU A 272 8.19 -18.99 11.80
CA GLU A 272 9.58 -18.83 12.22
C GLU A 272 10.59 -19.03 11.07
N LYS A 273 10.44 -20.12 10.31
CA LYS A 273 11.32 -20.42 9.17
C LYS A 273 11.33 -19.31 8.12
N LEU A 274 10.16 -18.71 7.83
CA LEU A 274 10.07 -17.62 6.86
C LEU A 274 10.69 -16.34 7.41
N ILE A 275 10.50 -16.06 8.70
CA ILE A 275 11.13 -14.94 9.39
C ILE A 275 12.65 -15.07 9.28
N TYR A 276 13.22 -16.21 9.66
CA TYR A 276 14.66 -16.44 9.52
C TYR A 276 15.17 -16.27 8.09
N ASN A 277 14.44 -16.78 7.10
CA ASN A 277 14.82 -16.59 5.70
C ASN A 277 14.89 -15.10 5.32
N ILE A 278 13.91 -14.28 5.72
CA ILE A 278 13.88 -12.83 5.45
C ILE A 278 15.07 -12.10 6.08
N PHE A 279 15.43 -12.48 7.31
CA PHE A 279 16.56 -11.88 8.02
C PHE A 279 17.91 -12.33 7.45
N ASN A 280 18.08 -13.64 7.18
CA ASN A 280 19.32 -14.19 6.65
C ASN A 280 19.61 -13.73 5.21
N SER A 281 18.58 -13.44 4.42
CA SER A 281 18.74 -12.91 3.05
C SER A 281 18.99 -11.40 3.01
N ASN A 282 19.18 -10.74 4.16
CA ASN A 282 19.43 -9.30 4.28
C ASN A 282 18.34 -8.39 3.64
N ILE A 283 17.15 -8.91 3.32
CA ILE A 283 16.04 -8.11 2.75
C ILE A 283 15.65 -6.98 3.71
N ILE A 284 15.75 -7.23 5.01
CA ILE A 284 15.44 -6.25 6.06
C ILE A 284 16.15 -4.92 5.90
N LYS A 285 17.38 -4.87 5.35
CA LYS A 285 18.15 -3.63 5.18
C LYS A 285 17.44 -2.61 4.28
N TYR A 286 16.51 -3.06 3.44
CA TYR A 286 15.77 -2.22 2.49
C TYR A 286 14.35 -1.89 2.96
N MET A 287 13.93 -2.36 4.14
CA MET A 287 12.60 -2.10 4.69
C MET A 287 12.58 -0.83 5.54
N ASN A 288 11.37 -0.32 5.78
CA ASN A 288 11.09 0.73 6.75
C ASN A 288 11.66 0.35 8.13
N LYS A 289 12.64 1.13 8.56
CA LYS A 289 13.38 0.93 9.82
C LYS A 289 12.47 0.90 11.04
N ASN A 290 11.40 1.70 11.06
CA ASN A 290 10.47 1.73 12.19
C ASN A 290 9.73 0.40 12.34
N ILE A 291 9.38 -0.25 11.23
CA ILE A 291 8.71 -1.55 11.24
C ILE A 291 9.67 -2.64 11.68
N VAL A 292 10.88 -2.67 11.14
CA VAL A 292 11.91 -3.66 11.53
C VAL A 292 12.25 -3.52 13.02
N ASN A 293 12.50 -2.30 13.50
CA ASN A 293 12.75 -2.04 14.91
C ASN A 293 11.57 -2.43 15.80
N THR A 294 10.34 -2.10 15.37
CA THR A 294 9.14 -2.49 16.10
C THR A 294 9.00 -4.00 16.15
N PHE A 295 9.24 -4.71 15.06
CA PHE A 295 9.20 -6.17 15.02
C PHE A 295 10.26 -6.77 15.96
N ILE A 296 11.51 -6.34 15.89
CA ILE A 296 12.58 -6.84 16.78
C ILE A 296 12.23 -6.57 18.24
N ARG A 297 11.77 -5.37 18.57
CA ARG A 297 11.40 -4.99 19.94
C ARG A 297 10.21 -5.79 20.46
N THR A 298 9.20 -6.03 19.61
CA THR A 298 7.92 -6.59 20.05
C THR A 298 7.77 -8.09 19.81
N CYS A 299 8.58 -8.69 18.94
CA CYS A 299 8.51 -10.09 18.51
C CYS A 299 9.85 -10.83 18.63
N GLY A 300 10.95 -10.15 18.97
CA GLY A 300 12.27 -10.76 19.18
C GLY A 300 12.34 -11.65 20.43
N ASN A 301 13.51 -11.74 21.06
CA ASN A 301 13.86 -12.76 22.07
C ASN A 301 12.85 -12.97 23.20
N ASN A 302 12.01 -11.99 23.50
CA ASN A 302 10.96 -12.09 24.52
C ASN A 302 9.79 -13.01 24.13
N HIS A 303 9.59 -13.35 22.84
CA HIS A 303 8.49 -14.20 22.36
C HIS A 303 8.96 -15.44 21.57
N GLY A 304 10.16 -15.92 21.86
CA GLY A 304 10.64 -17.22 21.38
C GLY A 304 11.33 -17.24 20.02
N ILE A 305 11.40 -16.12 19.29
CA ILE A 305 12.27 -16.02 18.10
C ILE A 305 13.61 -15.44 18.53
N ASN A 306 14.65 -16.28 18.54
CA ASN A 306 16.00 -15.84 18.81
C ASN A 306 16.60 -15.21 17.53
N LEU A 307 16.54 -13.88 17.43
CA LEU A 307 17.10 -13.11 16.32
C LEU A 307 18.55 -12.64 16.59
N ASN A 308 19.14 -12.99 17.74
CA ASN A 308 20.39 -12.38 18.24
C ASN A 308 21.66 -12.72 17.47
N HIS A 309 21.66 -13.64 16.51
CA HIS A 309 22.93 -14.22 16.09
C HIS A 309 23.64 -13.60 14.89
N ASN A 310 23.04 -12.73 14.06
CA ASN A 310 23.80 -12.16 12.93
C ASN A 310 23.29 -10.83 12.35
N ILE A 311 22.29 -10.19 12.94
CA ILE A 311 21.76 -8.94 12.38
C ILE A 311 22.59 -7.78 12.92
N ASN A 312 23.62 -7.38 12.16
CA ASN A 312 24.40 -6.19 12.47
C ASN A 312 23.53 -4.94 12.22
N LEU A 313 22.66 -4.59 13.18
CA LEU A 313 21.80 -3.39 13.12
C LEU A 313 22.62 -2.09 12.99
N LYS A 314 23.94 -2.15 13.24
CA LYS A 314 24.87 -1.02 13.03
C LYS A 314 25.10 -0.71 11.55
N GLU A 315 24.85 -1.65 10.64
CA GLU A 315 24.91 -1.42 9.17
C GLU A 315 23.60 -0.91 8.57
N TYR A 316 22.60 -0.63 9.41
CA TYR A 316 21.36 0.03 8.98
C TYR A 316 21.63 1.54 8.76
N ASN A 317 22.58 1.85 7.87
CA ASN A 317 22.95 3.19 7.47
C ASN A 317 21.82 3.78 6.62
N SER A 318 21.44 5.01 6.97
CA SER A 318 20.37 5.81 6.34
C SER A 318 20.56 6.05 4.85
N ASP A 319 21.78 5.86 4.34
CA ASP A 319 22.20 6.46 3.07
C ASP A 319 21.88 5.57 1.85
N ASN A 320 21.49 4.31 2.06
CA ASN A 320 21.00 3.40 1.02
C ASN A 320 19.47 3.25 1.01
N TYR A 321 18.76 4.11 1.76
CA TYR A 321 17.31 4.04 1.88
C TYR A 321 16.63 4.55 0.60
N ILE A 322 16.17 3.62 -0.24
CA ILE A 322 15.22 3.99 -1.31
C ILE A 322 13.90 4.31 -0.60
N VAL A 323 13.55 5.60 -0.53
CA VAL A 323 12.23 6.06 -0.10
C VAL A 323 11.21 5.63 -1.17
N ASP A 324 10.80 4.35 -1.15
CA ASP A 324 9.62 3.89 -1.86
C ASP A 324 8.41 4.23 -0.99
N GLU A 325 7.59 5.18 -1.42
CA GLU A 325 6.38 5.62 -0.70
C GLU A 325 5.49 4.44 -0.30
N SER A 326 5.48 3.35 -1.07
CA SER A 326 4.71 2.14 -0.74
C SER A 326 5.16 1.46 0.55
N LEU A 327 6.40 1.65 0.99
CA LEU A 327 6.92 1.16 2.27
C LEU A 327 6.44 1.98 3.47
N CYS A 328 5.90 3.18 3.24
CA CYS A 328 5.38 4.07 4.28
C CYS A 328 3.85 4.21 4.23
N TYR A 329 3.20 3.64 3.22
CA TYR A 329 1.76 3.73 3.03
C TYR A 329 1.01 2.57 3.70
N PHE A 330 0.27 2.88 4.76
CA PHE A 330 -0.59 1.96 5.51
C PHE A 330 -2.05 2.45 5.48
N PRO A 331 -2.88 1.94 4.54
CA PRO A 331 -4.22 2.50 4.29
C PRO A 331 -5.13 2.57 5.52
N PHE A 332 -4.99 1.67 6.49
CA PHE A 332 -5.83 1.65 7.67
C PHE A 332 -5.08 2.11 8.92
N ASP A 333 -4.06 2.96 8.80
CA ASP A 333 -3.56 3.70 9.96
C ASP A 333 -4.65 4.63 10.53
N PRO A 334 -4.52 5.07 11.80
CA PRO A 334 -5.54 5.86 12.45
C PRO A 334 -5.91 7.10 11.63
N THR A 335 -7.20 7.26 11.35
CA THR A 335 -7.71 8.44 10.64
C THR A 335 -7.56 9.69 11.50
N LEU A 336 -7.31 10.83 10.85
CA LEU A 336 -7.30 12.14 11.49
C LEU A 336 -8.72 12.62 11.83
N ILE A 337 -9.75 12.11 11.16
CA ILE A 337 -11.14 12.50 11.38
C ILE A 337 -11.71 11.68 12.55
N LYS A 338 -11.91 12.33 13.70
CA LYS A 338 -12.28 11.67 14.97
C LYS A 338 -13.54 10.82 14.85
N ASP A 339 -14.56 11.34 14.20
CA ASP A 339 -15.86 10.66 14.06
C ASP A 339 -15.73 9.32 13.34
N ILE A 340 -14.86 9.24 12.34
CA ILE A 340 -14.57 7.99 11.63
C ILE A 340 -13.77 7.05 12.52
N GLY A 341 -12.77 7.54 13.24
CA GLY A 341 -11.98 6.74 14.18
C GLY A 341 -12.85 6.10 15.27
N GLU A 342 -13.71 6.88 15.92
CA GLU A 342 -14.61 6.40 16.96
C GLU A 342 -15.63 5.38 16.41
N LYS A 343 -16.13 5.57 15.17
CA LYS A 343 -17.05 4.64 14.51
C LYS A 343 -16.49 3.22 14.39
N TYR A 344 -15.18 3.06 14.17
CA TYR A 344 -14.54 1.76 13.97
C TYR A 344 -13.75 1.24 15.17
N LYS A 345 -13.64 2.00 16.26
CA LYS A 345 -12.84 1.69 17.46
C LYS A 345 -13.04 0.27 18.01
N LYS A 346 -14.28 -0.23 18.01
CA LYS A 346 -14.60 -1.60 18.48
C LYS A 346 -13.97 -2.69 17.61
N SER A 347 -13.94 -2.48 16.30
CA SER A 347 -13.42 -3.43 15.31
C SER A 347 -11.96 -3.17 14.92
N TYR A 348 -11.35 -2.13 15.47
CA TYR A 348 -9.99 -1.70 15.17
C TYR A 348 -9.00 -2.12 16.26
N ARG A 349 -7.82 -2.61 15.85
CA ARG A 349 -6.72 -3.02 16.72
C ARG A 349 -5.70 -1.87 16.82
N ILE A 350 -5.56 -1.37 18.04
CA ILE A 350 -4.49 -0.44 18.42
C ILE A 350 -3.27 -1.27 18.75
N PHE A 351 -2.09 -0.79 18.36
CA PHE A 351 -0.82 -1.49 18.56
C PHE A 351 -0.45 -1.59 20.03
#